data_AF-A0A531IZ05-F1
#
_entry.id   AF-A0A531IZ05-F1
#
_cell.length_a   1.000
_cell.length_b   1.000
_cell.length_c   1.000
_cell.angle_alpha   90.00
_cell.angle_beta   90.00
_cell.angle_gamma   90.00
#
_symmetry.space_group_name_H-M   'P 1'
#
loop_
_entity.id
_entity.type
_entity.pdbx_description
1 polymer ?
#
loop_
_entity_poly.entity_id
_entity_poly.type
_entity_poly.pdbx_seq_one_letter_code
_entity_poly.pdbx_strand_id
1 'polypeptide(L)'
;ARGRAIIPANINHPESEPMIIGRNFLVKINANIGNSAVTSSMAEEVEKMVWAIRWGADTVMDLSTGRNIHNIREWIVRNAPVPIGTVPLYQALEKVGGIAEDLTWEVYRDTLIEQAEQGVDYFTIHAGVRLHYIPLTVDRVTGIVSRGGSIMAKWCLHHHR
;
A
#
# COMPACT_ATOMS: atom_id res chain seq x y z
N ALA A 1 -10.56 18.90 -16.06
CA ALA A 1 -10.81 17.65 -15.31
C ALA A 1 -10.60 16.34 -16.10
N ARG A 2 -9.78 16.31 -17.17
CA ARG A 2 -9.64 15.15 -18.10
C ARG A 2 -8.94 13.88 -17.56
N GLY A 3 -8.78 13.72 -16.24
CA GLY A 3 -8.12 12.55 -15.62
C GLY A 3 -6.62 12.40 -15.92
N ARG A 4 -5.92 13.47 -16.34
CA ARG A 4 -4.48 13.43 -16.68
C ARG A 4 -3.54 13.84 -15.54
N ALA A 5 -4.10 14.16 -14.39
CA ALA A 5 -3.40 14.43 -13.15
C ALA A 5 -4.33 14.14 -11.97
N ILE A 6 -3.74 13.80 -10.83
CA ILE A 6 -4.44 13.51 -9.57
C ILE A 6 -3.84 14.34 -8.43
N ILE A 7 -4.66 14.65 -7.44
CA ILE A 7 -4.25 15.19 -6.14
C ILE A 7 -4.68 14.14 -5.12
N PRO A 8 -3.75 13.30 -4.62
CA PRO A 8 -4.06 12.32 -3.59
C PRO A 8 -4.19 13.06 -2.24
N ALA A 9 -5.43 13.31 -1.84
CA ALA A 9 -5.75 14.10 -0.65
C ALA A 9 -7.03 13.52 -0.01
N ASN A 10 -6.86 12.50 0.82
CA ASN A 10 -7.97 11.97 1.60
C ASN A 10 -8.44 13.05 2.59
N ILE A 11 -9.76 13.19 2.73
CA ILE A 11 -10.38 14.16 3.64
C ILE A 11 -9.96 13.95 5.11
N ASN A 12 -9.56 12.72 5.47
CA ASN A 12 -9.10 12.36 6.80
C ASN A 12 -7.58 12.50 6.98
N HIS A 13 -6.87 13.12 6.04
CA HIS A 13 -5.45 13.46 6.14
C HIS A 13 -5.24 14.99 6.10
N PRO A 14 -5.76 15.73 7.09
CA PRO A 14 -5.65 17.20 7.11
C PRO A 14 -4.22 17.71 7.26
N GLU A 15 -3.28 16.86 7.68
CA GLU A 15 -1.86 17.20 7.81
C GLU A 15 -1.13 17.28 6.46
N SER A 16 -1.72 16.73 5.38
CA SER A 16 -1.12 16.67 4.06
C SER A 16 -1.02 18.06 3.41
N GLU A 17 0.17 18.45 2.97
CA GLU A 17 0.37 19.59 2.09
C GLU A 17 0.03 19.17 0.64
N PRO A 18 -1.03 19.72 0.01
CA PRO A 18 -1.52 19.20 -1.26
C PRO A 18 -0.49 19.27 -2.38
N MET A 19 -0.32 18.15 -3.08
CA MET A 19 0.58 18.02 -4.23
C MET A 19 -0.13 17.38 -5.43
N ILE A 20 0.43 17.52 -6.63
CA ILE A 20 -0.16 17.02 -7.87
C ILE A 20 0.77 16.05 -8.61
N ILE A 21 0.21 14.94 -9.07
CA ILE A 21 0.90 13.92 -9.88
C ILE A 21 0.30 13.94 -11.28
N GLY A 22 1.11 14.20 -12.30
CA GLY A 22 0.68 14.13 -13.69
C GLY A 22 1.76 14.52 -14.69
N ARG A 23 1.59 14.08 -15.95
CA ARG A 23 2.60 14.22 -17.01
C ARG A 23 3.09 15.65 -17.29
N ASN A 24 2.25 16.65 -17.02
CA ASN A 24 2.55 18.05 -17.32
C ASN A 24 3.13 18.82 -16.11
N PHE A 25 3.38 18.14 -15.00
CA PHE A 25 3.96 18.71 -13.78
C PHE A 25 5.37 18.14 -13.58
N LEU A 26 6.11 18.65 -12.58
CA LEU A 26 7.39 18.06 -12.20
C LEU A 26 7.22 16.57 -11.90
N VAL A 27 8.18 15.75 -12.32
CA VAL A 27 8.26 14.34 -11.94
C VAL A 27 8.29 14.25 -10.42
N LYS A 28 7.57 13.28 -9.88
CA LYS A 28 7.44 13.02 -8.44
C LYS A 28 8.10 11.71 -8.09
N ILE A 29 8.70 11.62 -6.90
CA ILE A 29 9.34 10.42 -6.39
C ILE A 29 8.64 9.93 -5.12
N ASN A 30 8.56 8.60 -4.97
CA ASN A 30 7.96 7.95 -3.81
C ASN A 30 9.04 7.22 -3.00
N ALA A 31 8.98 7.33 -1.68
CA ALA A 31 9.79 6.51 -0.78
C ALA A 31 8.94 5.40 -0.13
N ASN A 32 9.45 4.17 -0.15
CA ASN A 32 8.83 3.06 0.55
C ASN A 32 9.48 2.90 1.93
N ILE A 33 8.65 2.90 2.97
CA ILE A 33 9.02 2.55 4.35
C ILE A 33 8.17 1.37 4.81
N GLY A 34 8.28 0.99 6.07
CA GLY A 34 7.44 -0.01 6.68
C GLY A 34 8.24 -1.03 7.49
N ASN A 35 7.62 -1.49 8.56
CA ASN A 35 8.14 -2.54 9.41
C ASN A 35 8.08 -3.92 8.72
N SER A 36 9.00 -4.80 9.08
CA SER A 36 8.92 -6.22 8.74
C SER A 36 8.75 -7.05 10.02
N ALA A 37 8.29 -8.30 9.90
CA ALA A 37 8.16 -9.21 11.05
C ALA A 37 9.47 -9.41 11.86
N VAL A 38 10.62 -8.98 11.33
CA VAL A 38 11.95 -9.23 11.89
C VAL A 38 12.53 -8.00 12.58
N THR A 39 12.23 -6.78 12.13
CA THR A 39 12.87 -5.54 12.62
C THR A 39 12.04 -4.29 12.31
N SER A 40 11.78 -3.47 13.33
CA SER A 40 11.63 -2.00 13.34
C SER A 40 10.66 -1.58 14.46
N SER A 41 10.94 -0.43 15.08
CA SER A 41 10.04 0.22 16.04
C SER A 41 9.18 1.30 15.39
N MET A 42 8.10 1.70 16.04
CA MET A 42 7.23 2.80 15.57
C MET A 42 8.02 4.11 15.39
N ALA A 43 8.96 4.41 16.29
CA ALA A 43 9.81 5.59 16.22
C ALA A 43 10.74 5.54 14.99
N GLU A 44 11.32 4.38 14.70
CA GLU A 44 12.16 4.20 13.51
C GLU A 44 11.37 4.38 12.21
N GLU A 45 10.12 3.92 12.13
CA GLU A 45 9.31 4.13 10.91
C GLU A 45 8.95 5.60 10.71
N VAL A 46 8.64 6.33 11.78
CA VAL A 46 8.42 7.78 11.69
C VAL A 46 9.73 8.50 11.32
N GLU A 47 10.87 8.10 11.87
CA GLU A 47 12.17 8.68 11.52
C GLU A 47 12.51 8.45 10.04
N LYS A 48 12.30 7.23 9.51
CA LYS A 48 12.48 6.92 8.08
C LYS A 48 11.60 7.81 7.20
N MET A 49 10.34 8.02 7.59
CA MET A 49 9.42 8.91 6.87
C MET A 49 9.96 10.35 6.84
N VAL A 50 10.27 10.92 8.02
CA VAL A 50 10.81 12.29 8.13
C VAL A 50 12.08 12.44 7.31
N TRP A 51 12.97 11.44 7.38
CA TRP A 51 14.22 11.43 6.62
C TRP A 51 13.98 11.40 5.12
N ALA A 52 13.09 10.53 4.63
CA ALA A 52 12.77 10.43 3.22
C ALA A 52 12.21 11.74 2.67
N ILE A 53 11.26 12.36 3.39
CA ILE A 53 10.63 13.63 3.01
C ILE A 53 11.68 14.74 3.00
N ARG A 54 12.55 14.81 4.01
CA ARG A 54 13.66 15.78 4.09
C ARG A 54 14.56 15.74 2.86
N TRP A 55 14.77 14.57 2.27
CA TRP A 55 15.59 14.39 1.07
C TRP A 55 14.81 14.43 -0.25
N GLY A 56 13.52 14.83 -0.20
CA GLY A 56 12.73 15.14 -1.39
C GLY A 56 11.73 14.07 -1.81
N ALA A 57 11.37 13.11 -0.94
CA ALA A 57 10.24 12.22 -1.23
C ALA A 57 8.94 13.02 -1.31
N ASP A 58 8.29 13.00 -2.48
CA ASP A 58 7.02 13.71 -2.72
C ASP A 58 5.81 12.94 -2.17
N THR A 59 5.93 11.62 -2.05
CA THR A 59 4.96 10.73 -1.39
C THR A 59 5.70 9.65 -0.62
N VAL A 60 5.03 9.05 0.36
CA VAL A 60 5.56 7.90 1.10
C VAL A 60 4.54 6.76 1.05
N MET A 61 5.01 5.52 0.97
CA MET A 61 4.16 4.36 1.19
C MET A 61 4.56 3.62 2.46
N ASP A 62 3.57 3.35 3.31
CA ASP A 62 3.72 2.38 4.39
C ASP A 62 3.46 0.97 3.84
N LEU A 63 4.54 0.19 3.70
CA LEU A 63 4.50 -1.20 3.25
C LEU A 63 4.71 -2.18 4.42
N SER A 64 4.39 -1.75 5.64
CA SER A 64 4.50 -2.57 6.84
C SER A 64 3.81 -3.92 6.71
N THR A 65 4.44 -4.94 7.29
CA THR A 65 3.93 -6.31 7.41
C THR A 65 4.11 -6.81 8.84
N GLY A 66 3.38 -7.85 9.24
CA GLY A 66 3.41 -8.39 10.59
C GLY A 66 2.53 -7.61 11.59
N ARG A 67 3.05 -7.44 12.82
CA ARG A 67 2.27 -6.93 13.96
C ARG A 67 2.17 -5.41 13.96
N ASN A 68 1.08 -4.90 14.54
CA ASN A 68 0.89 -3.49 14.89
C ASN A 68 0.81 -2.51 13.70
N ILE A 69 0.49 -3.01 12.49
CA ILE A 69 0.41 -2.21 11.25
C ILE A 69 -0.50 -0.99 11.43
N HIS A 70 -1.70 -1.18 12.00
CA HIS A 70 -2.67 -0.11 12.21
C HIS A 70 -2.09 1.06 13.02
N ASN A 71 -1.50 0.76 14.17
CA ASN A 71 -0.97 1.78 15.09
C ASN A 71 0.25 2.47 14.49
N ILE A 72 1.17 1.73 13.85
CA ILE A 72 2.34 2.32 13.20
C ILE A 72 1.89 3.30 12.11
N ARG A 73 0.92 2.90 11.28
CA ARG A 73 0.39 3.75 10.22
C ARG A 73 -0.31 5.00 10.77
N GLU A 74 -1.03 4.91 11.89
CA GLU A 74 -1.63 6.10 12.51
C GLU A 74 -0.57 7.15 12.83
N TRP A 75 0.55 6.72 13.43
CA TRP A 75 1.65 7.64 13.72
C TRP A 75 2.31 8.22 12.47
N ILE A 76 2.45 7.42 11.40
CA ILE A 76 2.95 7.89 10.11
C ILE A 76 2.01 8.97 9.55
N VAL A 77 0.72 8.65 9.37
CA VAL A 77 -0.26 9.56 8.75
C VAL A 77 -0.38 10.87 9.53
N ARG A 78 -0.48 10.82 10.86
CA ARG A 78 -0.60 12.02 11.70
C ARG A 78 0.64 12.92 11.70
N ASN A 79 1.78 12.45 11.18
CA ASN A 79 3.04 13.20 11.12
C ASN A 79 3.54 13.40 9.67
N ALA A 80 2.76 13.03 8.66
CA ALA A 80 3.15 13.09 7.27
C ALA A 80 2.62 14.37 6.59
N PRO A 81 3.48 15.34 6.23
CA PRO A 81 3.05 16.47 5.40
C PRO A 81 2.88 16.09 3.91
N VAL A 82 3.12 14.82 3.53
CA VAL A 82 3.04 14.34 2.15
C VAL A 82 2.02 13.21 2.03
N PRO A 83 1.45 12.94 0.84
CA PRO A 83 0.51 11.85 0.66
C PRO A 83 1.07 10.48 1.06
N ILE A 84 0.27 9.71 1.80
CA ILE A 84 0.56 8.35 2.25
C ILE A 84 -0.19 7.33 1.40
N GLY A 85 0.55 6.37 0.86
CA GLY A 85 0.01 5.22 0.16
C GLY A 85 0.17 3.91 0.93
N THR A 86 -0.68 2.94 0.61
CA THR A 86 -0.55 1.58 1.14
C THR A 86 -0.85 0.51 0.09
N VAL A 87 -0.58 -0.74 0.45
CA VAL A 87 -1.13 -1.92 -0.22
C VAL A 87 -2.09 -2.60 0.77
N PRO A 88 -3.41 -2.33 0.72
CA PRO A 88 -4.37 -2.84 1.72
C PRO A 88 -4.36 -4.37 1.87
N LEU A 89 -3.96 -5.07 0.81
CA LEU A 89 -3.89 -6.53 0.78
C LEU A 89 -2.88 -7.08 1.80
N TYR A 90 -1.83 -6.34 2.15
CA TYR A 90 -0.84 -6.80 3.12
C TYR A 90 -1.44 -6.89 4.52
N GLN A 91 -2.20 -5.88 4.94
CA GLN A 91 -2.89 -5.92 6.22
C GLN A 91 -4.05 -6.94 6.21
N ALA A 92 -4.79 -7.03 5.10
CA ALA A 92 -5.85 -8.03 4.97
C ALA A 92 -5.30 -9.46 5.13
N LEU A 93 -4.11 -9.74 4.59
CA LEU A 93 -3.43 -11.02 4.74
C LEU A 93 -3.04 -11.30 6.20
N GLU A 94 -2.58 -10.30 6.94
CA GLU A 94 -2.28 -10.45 8.38
C GLU A 94 -3.55 -10.73 9.20
N LYS A 95 -4.70 -10.12 8.83
CA LYS A 95 -5.99 -10.38 9.50
C LYS A 95 -6.46 -11.84 9.37
N VAL A 96 -5.99 -12.55 8.34
CA VAL A 96 -6.25 -13.99 8.13
C VAL A 96 -5.03 -14.86 8.46
N GLY A 97 -4.12 -14.36 9.31
CA GLY A 97 -2.99 -15.14 9.81
C GLY A 97 -1.95 -15.54 8.76
N GLY A 98 -1.85 -14.79 7.65
CA GLY A 98 -0.91 -15.10 6.57
C GLY A 98 -1.42 -16.13 5.56
N ILE A 99 -2.65 -16.64 5.72
CA ILE A 99 -3.23 -17.66 4.85
C ILE A 99 -3.96 -16.97 3.70
N ALA A 100 -3.31 -16.92 2.54
CA ALA A 100 -3.87 -16.22 1.37
C ALA A 100 -5.24 -16.76 0.97
N GLU A 101 -5.45 -18.07 1.10
CA GLU A 101 -6.69 -18.80 0.79
C GLU A 101 -7.89 -18.30 1.60
N ASP A 102 -7.65 -17.81 2.81
CA ASP A 102 -8.70 -17.35 3.74
C ASP A 102 -9.10 -15.89 3.48
N LEU A 103 -8.46 -15.21 2.53
CA LEU A 103 -8.86 -13.87 2.12
C LEU A 103 -10.28 -13.89 1.54
N THR A 104 -11.12 -12.97 2.00
CA THR A 104 -12.44 -12.71 1.41
C THR A 104 -12.63 -11.24 1.11
N TRP A 105 -13.68 -10.93 0.35
CA TRP A 105 -14.07 -9.54 0.09
C TRP A 105 -14.38 -8.79 1.40
N GLU A 106 -15.00 -9.43 2.38
CA GLU A 106 -15.37 -8.82 3.65
C GLU A 106 -14.12 -8.37 4.43
N VAL A 107 -13.10 -9.24 4.56
CA VAL A 107 -11.83 -8.89 5.20
C VAL A 107 -11.14 -7.73 4.46
N TYR A 108 -11.14 -7.78 3.13
CA TYR A 108 -10.52 -6.75 2.31
C TYR A 108 -11.25 -5.40 2.41
N ARG A 109 -12.59 -5.42 2.33
CA ARG A 109 -13.47 -4.25 2.49
C ARG A 109 -13.25 -3.58 3.84
N ASP A 110 -13.26 -4.35 4.92
CA ASP A 110 -13.08 -3.79 6.26
C ASP A 110 -11.68 -3.18 6.42
N THR A 111 -10.67 -3.75 5.74
CA THR A 111 -9.32 -3.17 5.68
C THR A 111 -9.27 -1.88 4.86
N LEU A 112 -10.01 -1.78 3.76
CA LEU A 112 -10.11 -0.55 2.96
C LEU A 112 -10.75 0.58 3.77
N ILE A 113 -11.87 0.29 4.45
CA ILE A 113 -12.58 1.27 5.28
C ILE A 113 -11.67 1.77 6.39
N GLU A 114 -11.06 0.85 7.15
CA GLU A 114 -10.13 1.18 8.23
C GLU A 114 -9.01 2.12 7.76
N GLN A 115 -8.38 1.82 6.63
CA GLN A 115 -7.29 2.66 6.11
C GLN A 115 -7.77 4.01 5.55
N ALA A 116 -8.95 4.05 4.93
CA ALA A 116 -9.54 5.28 4.43
C ALA A 116 -9.95 6.22 5.57
N GLU A 117 -10.44 5.68 6.69
CA GLU A 117 -10.77 6.42 7.90
C GLU A 117 -9.53 7.01 8.58
N GLN A 118 -8.40 6.30 8.55
CA GLN A 118 -7.13 6.84 9.09
C GLN A 118 -6.59 8.03 8.28
N GLY A 119 -6.86 8.07 6.97
CA GLY A 119 -6.35 9.12 6.07
C GLY A 119 -5.39 8.63 5.00
N VAL A 120 -5.36 7.34 4.64
CA VAL A 120 -4.55 6.89 3.50
C VAL A 120 -5.03 7.56 2.21
N ASP A 121 -4.12 8.20 1.48
CA ASP A 121 -4.45 9.01 0.30
C ASP A 121 -4.61 8.22 -0.98
N TYR A 122 -3.94 7.08 -1.09
CA TYR A 122 -4.08 6.19 -2.24
C TYR A 122 -3.79 4.72 -1.92
N PHE A 123 -4.49 3.85 -2.65
CA PHE A 123 -4.33 2.40 -2.53
C PHE A 123 -3.71 1.79 -3.78
N THR A 124 -2.70 0.96 -3.58
CA THR A 124 -2.25 0.03 -4.60
C THR A 124 -3.10 -1.24 -4.55
N ILE A 125 -3.96 -1.42 -5.55
CA ILE A 125 -4.90 -2.55 -5.66
C ILE A 125 -4.54 -3.40 -6.88
N HIS A 126 -4.33 -4.70 -6.67
CA HIS A 126 -3.88 -5.64 -7.69
C HIS A 126 -5.03 -6.25 -8.50
N ALA A 127 -6.08 -5.47 -8.79
CA ALA A 127 -7.29 -5.95 -9.47
C ALA A 127 -7.07 -6.39 -10.93
N GLY A 128 -5.90 -6.07 -11.50
CA GLY A 128 -5.50 -6.52 -12.85
C GLY A 128 -4.98 -7.97 -12.91
N VAL A 129 -4.72 -8.61 -11.76
CA VAL A 129 -4.29 -10.02 -11.70
C VAL A 129 -5.52 -10.90 -11.87
N ARG A 130 -5.83 -11.26 -13.11
CA ARG A 130 -6.97 -12.12 -13.47
C ARG A 130 -6.53 -13.57 -13.55
N LEU A 131 -7.41 -14.51 -13.17
CA LEU A 131 -7.13 -15.95 -13.19
C LEU A 131 -6.47 -16.44 -14.48
N HIS A 132 -7.03 -16.10 -15.64
CA HIS A 132 -6.52 -16.54 -16.96
C HIS A 132 -5.20 -15.86 -17.38
N TYR A 133 -4.73 -14.84 -16.66
CA TYR A 133 -3.40 -14.26 -16.91
C TYR A 133 -2.29 -14.97 -16.14
N ILE A 134 -2.61 -15.73 -15.09
CA ILE A 134 -1.61 -16.41 -14.26
C ILE A 134 -0.79 -17.42 -15.08
N PRO A 135 -1.38 -18.27 -15.96
CA PRO A 135 -0.60 -19.21 -16.78
C PRO A 135 0.41 -18.54 -17.71
N LEU A 136 0.19 -17.28 -18.12
CA LEU A 136 1.12 -16.51 -18.96
C LEU A 136 2.45 -16.20 -18.25
N THR A 137 2.55 -16.49 -16.95
CA THR A 137 3.74 -16.23 -16.13
C THR A 137 4.60 -17.47 -15.89
N VAL A 138 4.17 -18.66 -16.33
CA VAL A 138 4.84 -19.94 -16.05
C VAL A 138 6.28 -19.99 -16.60
N ASP A 139 6.50 -19.48 -17.80
CA ASP A 139 7.81 -19.52 -18.46
C ASP A 139 8.71 -18.31 -18.13
N ARG A 140 8.30 -17.46 -17.18
CA ARG A 140 9.14 -16.34 -16.75
C ARG A 140 10.29 -16.84 -15.90
N VAL A 141 11.50 -16.36 -16.21
CA VAL A 141 12.72 -16.65 -15.43
C VAL A 141 12.54 -16.35 -13.93
N THR A 142 11.83 -15.27 -13.59
CA THR A 142 11.64 -14.80 -12.20
C THR A 142 10.19 -14.86 -11.71
N GLY A 143 9.28 -15.46 -12.48
CA GLY A 143 7.88 -15.63 -12.10
C GLY A 143 7.12 -14.31 -11.83
N ILE A 144 6.30 -14.31 -10.76
CA ILE A 144 5.54 -13.15 -10.28
C ILE A 144 6.29 -12.52 -9.10
N VAL A 145 6.97 -11.40 -9.35
CA VAL A 145 7.80 -10.69 -8.35
C VAL A 145 7.04 -9.67 -7.51
N SER A 146 5.81 -9.33 -7.89
CA SER A 146 4.95 -8.46 -7.07
C SER A 146 4.43 -9.25 -5.89
N ARG A 147 4.67 -8.77 -4.66
CA ARG A 147 4.14 -9.38 -3.43
C ARG A 147 2.61 -9.40 -3.43
N GLY A 148 1.95 -8.28 -3.71
CA GLY A 148 0.48 -8.25 -3.78
C GLY A 148 -0.06 -9.10 -4.93
N GLY A 149 0.65 -9.12 -6.07
CA GLY A 149 0.28 -9.94 -7.22
C GLY A 149 0.40 -11.44 -6.95
N SER A 150 1.42 -11.90 -6.22
CA SER A 150 1.59 -13.31 -5.88
C SER A 150 0.55 -13.78 -4.84
N ILE A 151 0.15 -12.93 -3.90
CA ILE A 151 -0.96 -13.20 -2.97
C ILE A 151 -2.26 -13.42 -3.75
N MET A 152 -2.60 -12.50 -4.67
CA MET A 152 -3.80 -12.64 -5.50
C MET A 152 -3.75 -13.87 -6.40
N ALA A 153 -2.59 -14.15 -7.02
CA ALA A 153 -2.43 -15.33 -7.86
C ALA A 153 -2.64 -16.62 -7.07
N LYS A 154 -2.10 -16.72 -5.84
CA LYS A 154 -2.30 -17.87 -4.95
C LYS A 154 -3.78 -18.06 -4.62
N TRP A 155 -4.48 -16.99 -4.24
CA TRP A 155 -5.92 -17.05 -3.96
C TRP A 155 -6.75 -17.49 -5.18
N CYS A 156 -6.49 -16.87 -6.34
CA CYS A 156 -7.18 -17.21 -7.59
C CYS A 156 -6.98 -18.68 -7.99
N LEU A 157 -5.75 -19.20 -7.89
CA LEU A 157 -5.45 -20.59 -8.23
C LEU A 157 -6.12 -21.58 -7.26
N HIS A 158 -6.13 -21.26 -5.96
CA HIS A 158 -6.74 -22.11 -4.94
C HIS A 158 -8.26 -22.23 -5.15
N HIS A 159 -8.95 -21.10 -5.34
CA HIS A 159 -10.41 -21.08 -5.47
C HIS A 159 -10.91 -21.26 -6.90
N HIS A 160 -10.02 -21.18 -7.87
CA HIS A 160 -10.32 -21.12 -9.30
C HIS A 160 -11.32 -19.99 -9.64
N ARG A 161 -11.05 -18.78 -9.10
CA ARG A 161 -11.89 -17.58 -9.22
C ARG A 161 -11.09 -16.35 -9.63
#